data_AF-A0A0F9HYR8-F1
#
_entry.id   AF-A0A0F9HYR8-F1
#
_cell.length_a   1.000
_cell.length_b   1.000
_cell.length_c   1.000
_cell.angle_alpha   90.00
_cell.angle_beta   90.00
_cell.angle_gamma   90.00
#
_symmetry.space_group_name_H-M   'P 1'
#
loop_
_entity.id
_entity.type
_entity.pdbx_description
1 polymer ?
#
loop_
_entity_poly.entity_id
_entity_poly.type
_entity_poly.pdbx_seq_one_letter_code
_entity_poly.pdbx_strand_id
1 'polypeptide(L)'
;MKLDDAIKHLTTTTDGLKGTTFGIDEQSMGMAIRAFYQYADAKSSIVREYTSNCHDSHREAAMIPEMTDYELLAMGYTGDLNELRRYFINWKDQPVKVKVIEGSSLTGSSMQIEFHDYGVGLSPHRVKTIYTKFFASTKRETNEQIGAYGLGCKSALGYCDSFLVETVFFGIKYSYVIYASGEAPECRLIEEAETDEPNGTVVRVPIIESEDIWTFKTAVCRQLMYFDDLIIEGVYTFPKD
;
A
#
# COMPACT_ATOMS: atom_id res chain seq x y z
N MET A 1 -14.27 22.97 -25.35
CA MET A 1 -13.73 21.67 -25.77
C MET A 1 -13.90 20.76 -24.57
N LYS A 2 -14.77 19.75 -24.66
CA LYS A 2 -15.22 18.97 -23.50
C LYS A 2 -14.12 18.00 -23.05
N LEU A 3 -14.04 17.77 -21.75
CA LEU A 3 -13.11 16.86 -21.06
C LEU A 3 -13.10 15.43 -21.66
N ASP A 4 -14.17 15.09 -22.38
CA ASP A 4 -14.43 13.81 -23.04
C ASP A 4 -13.46 13.45 -24.20
N ASP A 5 -12.76 14.42 -24.79
CA ASP A 5 -11.89 14.16 -25.95
C ASP A 5 -10.43 13.83 -25.57
N ALA A 6 -10.03 13.98 -24.30
CA ALA A 6 -8.67 13.65 -23.83
C ALA A 6 -8.47 12.17 -23.45
N ILE A 7 -9.56 11.39 -23.36
CA ILE A 7 -9.54 9.99 -22.85
C ILE A 7 -9.78 8.96 -23.99
N LYS A 8 -9.96 9.40 -25.23
CA LYS A 8 -10.35 8.54 -26.36
C LYS A 8 -9.24 7.67 -26.98
N HIS A 9 -8.08 7.55 -26.35
CA HIS A 9 -6.99 6.66 -26.80
C HIS A 9 -6.60 5.57 -25.79
N LEU A 10 -7.38 5.35 -24.73
CA LEU A 10 -7.12 4.29 -23.75
C LEU A 10 -8.19 3.18 -23.66
N THR A 11 -9.29 3.31 -24.39
CA THR A 11 -10.37 2.31 -24.36
C THR A 11 -10.72 1.78 -25.74
N THR A 12 -10.03 0.71 -26.13
CA THR A 12 -10.63 -0.32 -26.97
C THR A 12 -10.44 -1.68 -26.32
N THR A 13 -11.58 -2.33 -26.11
CA THR A 13 -11.82 -3.77 -25.88
C THR A 13 -11.71 -4.30 -24.45
N THR A 14 -12.89 -4.67 -23.95
CA THR A 14 -13.25 -5.59 -22.86
C THR A 14 -12.70 -7.01 -23.06
N ASP A 15 -11.38 -7.15 -23.20
CA ASP A 15 -10.70 -8.45 -23.20
C ASP A 15 -9.46 -8.40 -22.29
N GLY A 16 -9.53 -9.10 -21.16
CA GLY A 16 -8.40 -9.41 -20.28
C GLY A 16 -8.05 -8.33 -19.24
N LEU A 17 -8.47 -8.55 -17.99
CA LEU A 17 -7.82 -7.94 -16.82
C LEU A 17 -6.31 -8.26 -16.90
N LYS A 18 -5.49 -7.28 -17.28
CA LYS A 18 -4.04 -7.48 -17.47
C LYS A 18 -3.37 -7.66 -16.11
N GLY A 19 -3.00 -8.90 -15.79
CA GLY A 19 -2.03 -9.19 -14.73
C GLY A 19 -0.68 -8.60 -15.10
N THR A 20 -0.01 -7.95 -14.15
CA THR A 20 1.38 -7.53 -14.32
C THR A 20 2.24 -8.48 -13.50
N THR A 21 3.05 -9.29 -14.19
CA THR A 21 4.12 -10.05 -13.56
C THR A 21 5.17 -9.05 -13.04
N PHE A 22 5.60 -9.22 -11.79
CA PHE A 22 6.67 -8.41 -11.22
C PHE A 22 7.92 -8.58 -12.12
N GLY A 23 8.71 -7.52 -12.37
CA GLY A 23 9.88 -7.60 -13.26
C GLY A 23 11.08 -8.26 -12.55
N ILE A 24 11.71 -9.28 -13.14
CA ILE A 24 12.57 -10.22 -12.39
C ILE A 24 13.88 -10.55 -13.11
N ASP A 25 14.95 -10.59 -12.29
CA ASP A 25 16.13 -11.45 -12.42
C ASP A 25 15.95 -12.64 -11.45
N GLU A 26 15.84 -13.87 -11.98
CA GLU A 26 15.33 -15.08 -11.28
C GLU A 26 16.16 -15.48 -10.05
N GLN A 27 17.46 -15.19 -10.08
CA GLN A 27 18.39 -15.60 -9.02
C GLN A 27 18.25 -14.75 -7.75
N SER A 28 17.91 -13.46 -7.92
CA SER A 28 17.64 -12.52 -6.83
C SER A 28 16.29 -12.81 -6.15
N MET A 29 15.34 -13.38 -6.89
CA MET A 29 13.99 -13.74 -6.42
C MET A 29 14.02 -14.86 -5.38
N GLY A 30 14.74 -15.95 -5.67
CA GLY A 30 14.85 -17.09 -4.76
C GLY A 30 15.47 -16.73 -3.42
N MET A 31 16.40 -15.77 -3.39
CA MET A 31 16.98 -15.26 -2.15
C MET A 31 16.04 -14.30 -1.40
N ALA A 32 15.35 -13.40 -2.10
CA ALA A 32 14.38 -12.48 -1.47
C ALA A 32 13.19 -13.26 -0.88
N ILE A 33 12.64 -14.22 -1.62
CA ILE A 33 11.58 -15.13 -1.16
C ILE A 33 12.05 -15.96 0.05
N ARG A 34 13.27 -16.51 0.02
CA ARG A 34 13.84 -17.18 1.20
C ARG A 34 14.02 -16.23 2.38
N ALA A 35 14.39 -14.98 2.15
CA ALA A 35 14.46 -13.96 3.21
C ALA A 35 13.07 -13.65 3.79
N PHE A 36 12.01 -13.63 2.97
CA PHE A 36 10.62 -13.49 3.43
C PHE A 36 10.14 -14.69 4.27
N TYR A 37 10.41 -15.92 3.82
CA TYR A 37 10.04 -17.14 4.55
C TYR A 37 10.87 -17.37 5.82
N GLN A 38 12.06 -16.77 5.92
CA GLN A 38 12.94 -16.87 7.09
C GLN A 38 12.63 -15.82 8.17
N TYR A 39 11.58 -15.00 8.02
CA TYR A 39 11.16 -14.11 9.10
C TYR A 39 10.69 -14.92 10.30
N ALA A 40 11.45 -14.84 11.38
CA ALA A 40 11.02 -15.33 12.69
C ALA A 40 9.78 -14.56 13.23
N ASP A 41 9.49 -13.36 12.69
CA ASP A 41 8.35 -12.53 13.08
C ASP A 41 7.75 -11.74 11.89
N ALA A 42 7.10 -12.45 10.97
CA ALA A 42 6.46 -11.86 9.79
C ALA A 42 5.39 -10.81 10.16
N LYS A 43 4.65 -11.03 11.25
CA LYS A 43 3.52 -10.20 11.69
C LYS A 43 3.97 -8.83 12.19
N SER A 44 5.02 -8.77 13.02
CA SER A 44 5.61 -7.48 13.42
C SER A 44 6.19 -6.73 12.23
N SER A 45 6.77 -7.44 11.25
CA SER A 45 7.27 -6.81 10.03
C SER A 45 6.13 -6.20 9.21
N ILE A 46 5.04 -6.93 8.97
CA ILE A 46 3.83 -6.42 8.29
C ILE A 46 3.37 -5.10 8.93
N VAL A 47 3.20 -5.09 10.26
CA VAL A 47 2.75 -3.91 11.00
C VAL A 47 3.67 -2.71 10.78
N ARG A 48 4.99 -2.89 10.97
CA ARG A 48 5.97 -1.80 10.85
C ARG A 48 6.07 -1.27 9.42
N GLU A 49 6.17 -2.18 8.45
CA GLU A 49 6.42 -1.82 7.05
C GLU A 49 5.21 -1.10 6.42
N TYR A 50 4.00 -1.63 6.58
CA TYR A 50 2.82 -0.99 5.99
C TYR A 50 2.48 0.33 6.68
N THR A 51 2.65 0.43 8.01
CA THR A 51 2.48 1.71 8.70
C THR A 51 3.53 2.73 8.26
N SER A 52 4.80 2.34 8.09
CA SER A 52 5.82 3.25 7.55
C SER A 52 5.48 3.73 6.13
N ASN A 53 4.96 2.85 5.27
CA ASN A 53 4.56 3.24 3.91
C ASN A 53 3.40 4.26 3.94
N CYS A 54 2.46 4.12 4.88
CA CYS A 54 1.39 5.09 5.08
C CYS A 54 1.96 6.48 5.42
N HIS A 55 2.94 6.54 6.33
CA HIS A 55 3.58 7.79 6.74
C HIS A 55 4.40 8.43 5.61
N ASP A 56 5.09 7.63 4.80
CA ASP A 56 5.83 8.16 3.67
C ASP A 56 4.90 8.69 2.57
N SER A 57 3.75 8.02 2.35
CA SER A 57 2.68 8.51 1.49
C SER A 57 2.16 9.87 1.97
N HIS A 58 1.95 10.04 3.28
CA HIS A 58 1.58 11.33 3.89
C HIS A 58 2.67 12.39 3.73
N ARG A 59 3.94 12.06 4.00
CA ARG A 59 5.07 12.99 3.83
C ARG A 59 5.19 13.49 2.40
N GLU A 60 5.05 12.59 1.43
CA GLU A 60 5.05 12.96 0.01
C GLU A 60 3.88 13.89 -0.30
N ALA A 61 2.67 13.55 0.15
CA ALA A 61 1.47 14.36 -0.03
C ALA A 61 1.61 15.77 0.60
N ALA A 62 2.42 15.91 1.65
CA ALA A 62 2.69 17.19 2.30
C ALA A 62 3.53 18.15 1.50
N MET A 63 4.40 17.62 0.66
CA MET A 63 5.28 18.41 -0.18
C MET A 63 4.54 18.87 -1.43
N ILE A 64 3.67 18.04 -2.00
CA ILE A 64 3.03 18.27 -3.32
C ILE A 64 2.42 19.67 -3.50
N PRO A 65 1.63 20.23 -2.55
CA PRO A 65 1.04 21.56 -2.72
C PRO A 65 2.06 22.68 -2.96
N GLU A 66 3.27 22.54 -2.38
CA GLU A 66 4.34 23.55 -2.44
C GLU A 66 5.36 23.27 -3.56
N MET A 67 5.31 22.10 -4.20
CA MET A 67 6.24 21.74 -5.27
C MET A 67 5.95 22.52 -6.56
N THR A 68 7.01 22.85 -7.28
CA THR A 68 6.92 23.41 -8.64
C THR A 68 6.41 22.37 -9.63
N ASP A 69 5.84 22.83 -10.74
CA ASP A 69 5.41 21.92 -11.81
C ASP A 69 6.56 21.07 -12.35
N TYR A 70 7.78 21.63 -12.41
CA TYR A 70 8.99 20.91 -12.82
C TYR A 70 9.32 19.75 -11.88
N GLU A 71 9.26 19.97 -10.56
CA GLU A 71 9.52 18.93 -9.57
C GLU A 71 8.47 17.81 -9.63
N LEU A 72 7.19 18.17 -9.78
CA LEU A 72 6.11 17.19 -9.94
C LEU A 72 6.29 16.34 -11.20
N LEU A 73 6.63 16.96 -12.33
CA LEU A 73 6.95 16.26 -13.57
C LEU A 73 8.17 15.34 -13.40
N ALA A 74 9.21 15.80 -12.69
CA ALA A 74 10.40 15.00 -12.41
C ALA A 74 10.11 13.77 -11.53
N MET A 75 9.11 13.85 -10.65
CA MET A 75 8.60 12.72 -9.86
C MET A 75 7.68 11.78 -10.65
N GLY A 76 7.38 12.11 -11.91
CA GLY A 76 6.55 11.31 -12.80
C GLY A 76 5.05 11.63 -12.71
N TYR A 77 4.66 12.70 -12.03
CA TYR A 77 3.29 13.20 -12.10
C TYR A 77 3.06 13.89 -13.46
N THR A 78 1.94 13.58 -14.10
CA THR A 78 1.58 14.13 -15.42
C THR A 78 0.11 14.53 -15.44
N GLY A 79 -0.31 15.36 -16.40
CA GLY A 79 -1.70 15.80 -16.53
C GLY A 79 -1.93 17.19 -15.93
N ASP A 80 -3.14 17.45 -15.41
CA ASP A 80 -3.46 18.73 -14.79
C ASP A 80 -2.86 18.80 -13.37
N LEU A 81 -1.71 19.46 -13.25
CA LEU A 81 -1.00 19.61 -11.98
C LEU A 81 -1.73 20.53 -10.98
N ASN A 82 -2.65 21.39 -11.44
CA ASN A 82 -3.48 22.18 -10.53
C ASN A 82 -4.59 21.33 -9.93
N GLU A 83 -5.21 20.47 -10.74
CA GLU A 83 -6.16 19.48 -10.26
C GLU A 83 -5.51 18.51 -9.29
N LEU A 84 -4.31 18.01 -9.63
CA LEU A 84 -3.49 17.19 -8.75
C LEU A 84 -3.33 17.80 -7.36
N ARG A 85 -2.94 19.07 -7.29
CA ARG A 85 -2.79 19.79 -6.01
C ARG A 85 -4.10 19.86 -5.24
N ARG A 86 -5.26 19.99 -5.90
CA ARG A 86 -6.58 20.01 -5.23
C ARG A 86 -6.89 18.73 -4.47
N TYR A 87 -6.52 17.58 -5.02
CA TYR A 87 -6.68 16.29 -4.33
C TYR A 87 -5.82 16.19 -3.07
N PHE A 88 -4.80 17.03 -2.90
CA PHE A 88 -3.91 17.05 -1.74
C PHE A 88 -4.15 18.20 -0.76
N ILE A 89 -5.25 18.95 -0.89
CA ILE A 89 -5.52 20.10 0.00
C ILE A 89 -5.95 19.67 1.41
N ASN A 90 -6.63 18.51 1.55
CA ASN A 90 -7.33 18.15 2.80
C ASN A 90 -6.89 16.83 3.47
N TRP A 91 -5.73 16.27 3.09
CA TRP A 91 -5.25 15.04 3.73
C TRP A 91 -4.53 15.28 5.07
N LYS A 92 -3.99 16.48 5.29
CA LYS A 92 -3.14 16.83 6.46
C LYS A 92 -3.83 16.59 7.81
N ASP A 93 -5.16 16.63 7.83
CA ASP A 93 -5.96 16.43 9.04
C ASP A 93 -6.35 14.96 9.26
N GLN A 94 -5.99 14.06 8.35
CA GLN A 94 -6.36 12.65 8.43
C GLN A 94 -5.19 11.81 8.94
N PRO A 95 -5.28 11.22 10.15
CA PRO A 95 -4.23 10.36 10.67
C PRO A 95 -4.17 9.03 9.90
N VAL A 96 -3.00 8.38 9.95
CA VAL A 96 -2.89 6.99 9.51
C VAL A 96 -3.79 6.14 10.41
N LYS A 97 -4.49 5.15 9.84
CA LYS A 97 -5.35 4.25 10.61
C LYS A 97 -4.89 2.81 10.47
N VAL A 98 -4.74 2.13 11.59
CA VAL A 98 -4.45 0.70 11.65
C VAL A 98 -5.61 0.01 12.36
N LYS A 99 -6.26 -0.93 11.66
CA LYS A 99 -7.45 -1.62 12.16
C LYS A 99 -7.17 -3.11 12.28
N VAL A 100 -7.40 -3.69 13.46
CA VAL A 100 -7.45 -5.14 13.63
C VAL A 100 -8.91 -5.56 13.72
N ILE A 101 -9.40 -6.27 12.72
CA ILE A 101 -10.80 -6.62 12.56
C ILE A 101 -10.98 -8.10 12.90
N GLU A 102 -11.85 -8.38 13.87
CA GLU A 102 -12.26 -9.75 14.19
C GLU A 102 -13.29 -10.24 13.16
N GLY A 103 -13.26 -11.54 12.87
CA GLY A 103 -14.21 -12.18 11.99
C GLY A 103 -15.58 -12.30 12.68
N SER A 104 -16.64 -12.37 11.88
CA SER A 104 -17.99 -12.56 12.39
C SER A 104 -18.72 -13.57 11.53
N SER A 105 -19.06 -14.72 12.13
CA SER A 105 -19.85 -15.76 11.48
C SER A 105 -21.27 -15.28 11.11
N LEU A 106 -21.78 -14.24 11.78
CA LEU A 106 -23.10 -13.67 11.51
C LEU A 106 -23.11 -12.85 10.21
N THR A 107 -22.02 -12.15 9.91
CA THR A 107 -21.87 -11.31 8.70
C THR A 107 -21.07 -12.00 7.61
N GLY A 108 -20.45 -13.15 7.91
CA GLY A 108 -19.53 -13.85 7.02
C GLY A 108 -18.20 -13.12 6.82
N SER A 109 -17.85 -12.15 7.67
CA SER A 109 -16.61 -11.39 7.54
C SER A 109 -15.43 -12.18 8.10
N SER A 110 -14.32 -12.21 7.35
CA SER A 110 -13.06 -12.80 7.79
C SER A 110 -12.29 -11.87 8.72
N MET A 111 -11.38 -12.44 9.52
CA MET A 111 -10.42 -11.66 10.30
C MET A 111 -9.40 -10.99 9.36
N GLN A 112 -9.05 -9.75 9.62
CA GLN A 112 -8.05 -9.03 8.83
C GLN A 112 -7.40 -7.89 9.62
N ILE A 113 -6.21 -7.48 9.17
CA ILE A 113 -5.58 -6.22 9.57
C ILE A 113 -5.54 -5.29 8.38
N GLU A 114 -5.88 -4.02 8.61
CA GLU A 114 -5.92 -2.99 7.59
C GLU A 114 -5.02 -1.82 7.95
N PHE A 115 -4.34 -1.27 6.94
CA PHE A 115 -3.48 -0.09 7.04
C PHE A 115 -3.99 0.96 6.06
N HIS A 116 -4.42 2.11 6.58
CA HIS A 116 -5.06 3.18 5.83
C HIS A 116 -4.19 4.43 5.86
N ASP A 117 -3.91 4.98 4.68
CA ASP A 117 -3.36 6.32 4.51
C ASP A 117 -4.27 7.18 3.61
N TYR A 118 -4.09 8.49 3.72
CA TYR A 118 -4.80 9.51 2.95
C TYR A 118 -3.79 10.32 2.11
N GLY A 119 -2.64 9.72 1.80
CA GLY A 119 -1.53 10.38 1.13
C GLY A 119 -1.68 10.36 -0.39
N VAL A 120 -0.58 10.11 -1.09
CA VAL A 120 -0.48 10.29 -2.55
C VAL A 120 -1.29 9.30 -3.38
N GLY A 121 -1.63 8.14 -2.82
CA GLY A 121 -2.17 7.02 -3.58
C GLY A 121 -1.15 6.41 -4.54
N LEU A 122 -1.56 5.37 -5.28
CA LEU A 122 -0.72 4.65 -6.23
C LEU A 122 -1.34 4.72 -7.63
N SER A 123 -0.68 5.44 -8.53
CA SER A 123 -1.03 5.40 -9.95
C SER A 123 -0.77 4.02 -10.55
N PRO A 124 -1.47 3.61 -11.62
CA PRO A 124 -1.17 2.36 -12.35
C PRO A 124 0.31 2.26 -12.77
N HIS A 125 0.92 3.40 -13.12
CA HIS A 125 2.34 3.48 -13.41
C HIS A 125 3.19 3.15 -12.18
N ARG A 126 2.95 3.79 -11.03
CA ARG A 126 3.69 3.56 -9.77
C ARG A 126 3.49 2.13 -9.27
N VAL A 127 2.31 1.53 -9.47
CA VAL A 127 2.10 0.10 -9.20
C VAL A 127 3.05 -0.73 -10.05
N LYS A 128 3.08 -0.53 -11.38
CA LYS A 128 3.92 -1.29 -12.32
C LYS A 128 5.43 -1.07 -12.17
N THR A 129 5.86 0.12 -11.76
CA THR A 129 7.29 0.49 -11.79
C THR A 129 7.96 0.48 -10.42
N ILE A 130 7.20 0.67 -9.34
CA ILE A 130 7.73 0.77 -7.98
C ILE A 130 7.17 -0.35 -7.13
N TYR A 131 5.84 -0.47 -7.04
CA TYR A 131 5.20 -1.46 -6.17
C TYR A 131 5.53 -2.89 -6.62
N THR A 132 5.56 -3.13 -7.94
CA THR A 132 5.84 -4.44 -8.52
C THR A 132 7.31 -4.74 -8.81
N LYS A 133 8.25 -3.92 -8.35
CA LYS A 133 9.68 -4.22 -8.46
C LYS A 133 10.27 -4.61 -7.12
N PHE A 134 11.19 -5.57 -7.16
CA PHE A 134 12.09 -5.86 -6.05
C PHE A 134 13.29 -4.91 -6.14
N PHE A 135 13.84 -4.44 -5.01
CA PHE A 135 15.03 -3.58 -4.97
C PHE A 135 14.86 -2.17 -5.57
N ALA A 136 13.64 -1.73 -5.88
CA ALA A 136 13.34 -0.40 -6.40
C ALA A 136 13.17 0.68 -5.31
N SER A 137 13.42 0.37 -4.04
CA SER A 137 13.32 1.36 -2.97
C SER A 137 14.33 2.50 -3.17
N THR A 138 13.84 3.73 -2.97
CA THR A 138 14.62 4.96 -2.91
C THR A 138 15.31 5.16 -1.55
N LYS A 139 15.03 4.30 -0.55
CA LYS A 139 15.56 4.39 0.82
C LYS A 139 16.92 3.68 0.91
N ARG A 140 18.01 4.33 0.52
CA ARG A 140 19.37 3.77 0.61
C ARG A 140 20.18 4.25 1.84
N GLU A 141 19.60 5.09 2.70
CA GLU A 141 20.37 5.80 3.74
C GLU A 141 19.79 5.71 5.17
N THR A 142 19.33 4.54 5.61
CA THR A 142 19.09 4.31 7.05
C THR A 142 19.67 2.96 7.50
N ASN A 143 20.20 2.91 8.73
CA ASN A 143 20.91 1.76 9.32
C ASN A 143 20.05 0.50 9.54
N GLU A 144 18.83 0.46 9.01
CA GLU A 144 17.96 -0.72 9.01
C GLU A 144 18.08 -1.41 7.64
N GLN A 145 19.12 -2.24 7.50
CA GLN A 145 19.54 -2.92 6.26
C GLN A 145 18.43 -3.71 5.52
N ILE A 146 17.24 -3.89 6.10
CA ILE A 146 16.18 -4.76 5.56
C ILE A 146 15.10 -3.95 4.80
N GLY A 147 14.77 -2.73 5.26
CA GLY A 147 13.84 -1.83 4.56
C GLY A 147 14.42 -1.22 3.26
N ALA A 148 15.75 -1.24 3.14
CA ALA A 148 16.50 -0.66 2.01
C ALA A 148 16.28 -1.38 0.67
N TYR A 149 15.74 -2.61 0.68
CA TYR A 149 15.59 -3.42 -0.52
C TYR A 149 14.20 -3.37 -1.18
N GLY A 150 13.28 -2.52 -0.72
CA GLY A 150 11.94 -2.40 -1.33
C GLY A 150 11.09 -3.66 -1.19
N LEU A 151 11.34 -4.41 -0.12
CA LEU A 151 10.70 -5.68 0.21
C LEU A 151 9.49 -5.49 1.14
N GLY A 152 9.39 -4.37 1.86
CA GLY A 152 8.38 -4.14 2.89
C GLY A 152 6.93 -4.23 2.39
N CYS A 153 6.62 -3.73 1.19
CA CYS A 153 5.27 -3.81 0.62
C CYS A 153 4.82 -5.23 0.27
N LYS A 154 5.73 -6.21 0.27
CA LYS A 154 5.47 -7.63 -0.02
C LYS A 154 5.55 -8.50 1.23
N SER A 155 5.81 -7.91 2.41
CA SER A 155 5.96 -8.64 3.67
C SER A 155 4.74 -9.50 4.02
N ALA A 156 3.53 -9.11 3.58
CA ALA A 156 2.32 -9.92 3.74
C ALA A 156 2.42 -11.32 3.10
N LEU A 157 3.20 -11.48 2.01
CA LEU A 157 3.36 -12.79 1.35
C LEU A 157 4.24 -13.77 2.13
N GLY A 158 4.96 -13.30 3.15
CA GLY A 158 5.61 -14.18 4.13
C GLY A 158 4.63 -14.75 5.17
N TYR A 159 3.37 -14.30 5.16
CA TYR A 159 2.34 -14.69 6.13
C TYR A 159 1.10 -15.31 5.48
N CYS A 160 0.63 -14.76 4.36
CA CYS A 160 -0.58 -15.19 3.68
C CYS A 160 -0.34 -15.34 2.16
N ASP A 161 -1.17 -16.14 1.49
CA ASP A 161 -1.02 -16.39 0.06
C ASP A 161 -1.43 -15.18 -0.80
N SER A 162 -2.32 -14.32 -0.29
CA SER A 162 -2.78 -13.13 -1.01
C SER A 162 -3.30 -12.05 -0.08
N PHE A 163 -3.24 -10.80 -0.55
CA PHE A 163 -3.74 -9.63 0.16
C PHE A 163 -4.25 -8.58 -0.84
N LEU A 164 -5.05 -7.63 -0.35
CA LEU A 164 -5.69 -6.59 -1.18
C LEU A 164 -5.01 -5.23 -0.98
N VAL A 165 -4.96 -4.46 -2.05
CA VAL A 165 -4.53 -3.06 -2.05
C VAL A 165 -5.57 -2.26 -2.81
N GLU A 166 -6.31 -1.42 -2.10
CA GLU A 166 -7.19 -0.42 -2.71
C GLU A 166 -6.50 0.94 -2.63
N THR A 167 -6.55 1.71 -3.70
CA THR A 167 -5.90 3.01 -3.73
C THR A 167 -6.68 3.99 -4.60
N VAL A 168 -6.78 5.22 -4.12
CA VAL A 168 -7.41 6.32 -4.86
C VAL A 168 -6.31 7.25 -5.34
N PHE A 169 -6.28 7.48 -6.64
CA PHE A 169 -5.33 8.35 -7.31
C PHE A 169 -6.07 9.22 -8.33
N PHE A 170 -6.21 10.51 -8.02
CA PHE A 170 -6.90 11.52 -8.83
C PHE A 170 -8.34 11.13 -9.19
N GLY A 171 -9.13 10.83 -8.16
CA GLY A 171 -10.56 10.54 -8.33
C GLY A 171 -10.83 9.19 -9.01
N ILE A 172 -9.81 8.37 -9.25
CA ILE A 172 -9.95 7.00 -9.70
C ILE A 172 -9.51 6.05 -8.58
N LYS A 173 -10.41 5.16 -8.19
CA LYS A 173 -10.15 4.05 -7.28
C LYS A 173 -9.70 2.84 -8.08
N TYR A 174 -8.62 2.23 -7.63
CA TYR A 174 -8.08 0.99 -8.16
C TYR A 174 -8.03 -0.05 -7.05
N SER A 175 -8.51 -1.25 -7.33
CA SER A 175 -8.42 -2.40 -6.42
C SER A 175 -7.53 -3.46 -7.01
N TYR A 176 -6.45 -3.80 -6.31
CA TYR A 176 -5.48 -4.81 -6.71
C TYR A 176 -5.50 -5.99 -5.73
N VAL A 177 -5.28 -7.19 -6.26
CA VAL A 177 -4.87 -8.35 -5.47
C VAL A 177 -3.41 -8.65 -5.75
N ILE A 178 -2.66 -8.88 -4.68
CA ILE A 178 -1.29 -9.37 -4.74
C ILE A 178 -1.30 -10.77 -4.15
N TYR A 179 -0.71 -11.73 -4.86
CA TYR A 179 -0.68 -13.12 -4.44
C TYR A 179 0.65 -13.79 -4.77
N ALA A 180 1.02 -14.79 -3.97
CA ALA A 180 2.15 -15.66 -4.25
C ALA A 180 1.81 -16.55 -5.46
N SER A 181 2.75 -16.65 -6.41
CA SER A 181 2.72 -17.66 -7.47
C SER A 181 4.00 -18.51 -7.39
N GLY A 182 3.99 -19.66 -8.08
CA GLY A 182 5.11 -20.62 -8.04
C GLY A 182 6.45 -20.09 -8.56
N GLU A 183 6.43 -19.05 -9.40
CA GLU A 183 7.65 -18.43 -9.96
C GLU A 183 7.99 -17.11 -9.24
N ALA A 184 6.98 -16.27 -9.00
CA ALA A 184 7.11 -15.00 -8.28
C ALA A 184 5.75 -14.43 -7.87
N PRO A 185 5.69 -13.50 -6.91
CA PRO A 185 4.45 -12.77 -6.64
C PRO A 185 3.84 -12.15 -7.90
N GLU A 186 2.52 -12.09 -7.96
CA GLU A 186 1.75 -11.49 -9.05
C GLU A 186 0.78 -10.43 -8.52
N CYS A 187 0.60 -9.35 -9.29
CA CYS A 187 -0.24 -8.22 -8.94
C CYS A 187 -1.24 -8.03 -10.06
N ARG A 188 -2.52 -8.11 -9.71
CA ARG A 188 -3.62 -8.07 -10.67
C ARG A 188 -4.59 -6.96 -10.29
N LEU A 189 -4.89 -6.09 -11.25
CA LEU A 189 -5.99 -5.15 -11.15
C LEU A 189 -7.31 -5.94 -11.19
N ILE A 190 -8.15 -5.75 -10.19
CA ILE A 190 -9.48 -6.36 -10.07
C ILE A 190 -10.55 -5.36 -10.52
N GLU A 191 -10.44 -4.11 -10.09
CA GLU A 191 -11.44 -3.08 -10.32
C GLU A 191 -10.79 -1.72 -10.52
N GLU A 192 -11.39 -0.91 -11.39
CA GLU A 192 -11.07 0.49 -11.63
C GLU A 192 -12.39 1.26 -11.77
N ALA A 193 -12.57 2.30 -10.98
CA ALA A 193 -13.81 3.09 -10.97
C ALA A 193 -13.55 4.56 -10.58
N GLU A 194 -14.32 5.48 -11.15
CA GLU A 194 -14.37 6.87 -10.67
C GLU A 194 -14.92 6.93 -9.23
N THR A 195 -14.40 7.84 -8.42
CA THR A 195 -14.78 8.01 -7.02
C THR A 195 -14.61 9.46 -6.56
N ASP A 196 -15.40 9.83 -5.55
CA ASP A 196 -15.24 11.07 -4.77
C ASP A 196 -14.49 10.83 -3.44
N GLU A 197 -14.04 9.60 -3.18
CA GLU A 197 -13.17 9.27 -2.06
C GLU A 197 -11.86 10.09 -2.13
N PRO A 198 -11.29 10.50 -0.98
CA PRO A 198 -10.00 11.17 -0.96
C PRO A 198 -8.88 10.26 -1.45
N ASN A 199 -7.80 10.86 -1.98
CA ASN A 199 -6.59 10.12 -2.33
C ASN A 199 -6.04 9.36 -1.11
N GLY A 200 -5.43 8.20 -1.35
CA GLY A 200 -4.90 7.36 -0.30
C GLY A 200 -4.74 5.90 -0.71
N THR A 201 -4.32 5.07 0.25
CA THR A 201 -4.19 3.63 0.05
C THR A 201 -4.67 2.87 1.27
N VAL A 202 -5.35 1.76 1.03
CA VAL A 202 -5.74 0.78 2.04
C VAL A 202 -5.11 -0.56 1.67
N VAL A 203 -4.24 -1.08 2.54
CA VAL A 203 -3.71 -2.44 2.44
C VAL A 203 -4.48 -3.32 3.41
N ARG A 204 -5.06 -4.43 2.93
CA ARG A 204 -5.77 -5.41 3.76
C ARG A 204 -5.10 -6.77 3.70
N VAL A 205 -4.65 -7.23 4.86
CA VAL A 205 -3.99 -8.52 5.03
C VAL A 205 -4.94 -9.44 5.81
N PRO A 206 -5.34 -10.60 5.27
CA PRO A 206 -6.18 -11.54 6.00
C PRO A 206 -5.40 -12.12 7.20
N ILE A 207 -6.08 -12.31 8.33
CA ILE A 207 -5.54 -13.04 9.48
C ILE A 207 -6.03 -14.48 9.35
N ILE A 208 -5.09 -15.40 9.13
CA ILE A 208 -5.39 -16.79 8.75
C ILE A 208 -5.86 -17.59 9.96
N GLU A 209 -5.08 -17.58 11.04
CA GLU A 209 -5.38 -18.30 12.28
C GLU A 209 -5.94 -17.36 13.34
N SER A 210 -6.92 -17.82 14.12
CA SER A 210 -7.55 -16.99 15.14
C SER A 210 -6.58 -16.51 16.22
N GLU A 211 -5.58 -17.31 16.55
CA GLU A 211 -4.55 -17.06 17.55
C GLU A 211 -3.62 -15.92 17.12
N ASP A 212 -3.41 -15.78 15.82
CA ASP A 212 -2.55 -14.75 15.23
C ASP A 212 -3.09 -13.34 15.47
N ILE A 213 -4.39 -13.21 15.73
CA ILE A 213 -4.99 -11.92 16.04
C ILE A 213 -4.32 -11.27 17.25
N TRP A 214 -3.96 -12.06 18.27
CA TRP A 214 -3.29 -11.57 19.47
C TRP A 214 -1.86 -11.17 19.18
N THR A 215 -1.18 -11.88 18.29
CA THR A 215 0.16 -11.51 17.82
C THR A 215 0.13 -10.20 17.04
N PHE A 216 -0.86 -10.00 16.15
CA PHE A 216 -1.05 -8.73 15.45
C PHE A 216 -1.41 -7.58 16.41
N LYS A 217 -2.33 -7.77 17.34
CA LYS A 217 -2.66 -6.77 18.39
C LYS A 217 -1.41 -6.40 19.19
N THR A 218 -0.61 -7.38 19.59
CA THR A 218 0.65 -7.16 20.33
C THR A 218 1.68 -6.43 19.48
N ALA A 219 1.83 -6.80 18.20
CA ALA A 219 2.73 -6.16 17.26
C ALA A 219 2.32 -4.70 17.02
N VAL A 220 1.03 -4.41 16.84
CA VAL A 220 0.51 -3.04 16.73
C VAL A 220 0.90 -2.22 17.95
N CYS A 221 0.65 -2.72 19.17
CA CYS A 221 1.05 -2.00 20.39
C CYS A 221 2.56 -1.76 20.49
N ARG A 222 3.39 -2.76 20.17
CA ARG A 222 4.85 -2.68 20.34
C ARG A 222 5.55 -1.89 19.25
N GLN A 223 5.22 -2.16 18.00
CA GLN A 223 5.88 -1.55 16.84
C GLN A 223 5.46 -0.09 16.66
N LEU A 224 4.21 0.25 16.99
CA LEU A 224 3.64 1.57 16.73
C LEU A 224 3.64 2.49 17.96
N MET A 225 4.27 2.06 19.06
CA MET A 225 4.28 2.79 20.33
C MET A 225 4.83 4.21 20.20
N TYR A 226 5.76 4.46 19.27
CA TYR A 226 6.38 5.76 19.04
C TYR A 226 5.88 6.46 17.77
N PHE A 227 4.85 5.92 17.12
CA PHE A 227 4.21 6.58 16.00
C PHE A 227 3.25 7.65 16.54
N ASP A 228 3.40 8.87 16.02
CA ASP A 228 2.48 9.99 16.20
C ASP A 228 1.42 9.98 15.07
N ASP A 229 0.32 10.72 15.23
CA ASP A 229 -0.76 10.87 14.23
C ASP A 229 -1.32 9.54 13.70
N LEU A 230 -1.59 8.61 14.63
CA LEU A 230 -2.08 7.27 14.36
C LEU A 230 -3.39 7.00 15.11
N ILE A 231 -4.39 6.48 14.41
CA ILE A 231 -5.59 5.88 15.02
C ILE A 231 -5.46 4.35 14.98
N ILE A 232 -5.63 3.71 16.12
CA ILE A 232 -5.65 2.25 16.23
C ILE A 232 -7.06 1.81 16.63
N GLU A 233 -7.65 0.91 15.83
CA GLU A 233 -8.96 0.32 16.09
C GLU A 233 -8.86 -1.20 16.30
N GLY A 234 -9.72 -1.76 17.16
CA GLY A 234 -9.76 -3.20 17.43
C GLY A 234 -8.62 -3.73 18.30
N VAL A 235 -7.82 -2.83 18.89
CA VAL A 235 -6.76 -3.14 19.85
C VAL A 235 -7.03 -2.41 21.16
N TYR A 236 -6.91 -3.10 22.30
CA TYR A 236 -6.89 -2.44 23.60
C TYR A 236 -5.50 -1.82 23.81
N THR A 237 -5.37 -0.51 23.58
CA THR A 237 -4.14 0.22 23.89
C THR A 237 -4.15 0.65 25.35
N PHE A 238 -3.07 0.40 26.08
CA PHE A 238 -2.83 1.06 27.36
C PHE A 238 -2.39 2.51 27.09
N PRO A 239 -2.75 3.49 27.94
CA PRO A 239 -2.29 4.87 27.79
C PRO A 239 -0.75 4.91 27.67
N LYS A 240 -0.24 5.78 26.78
CA LYS A 240 1.18 6.13 26.78
C LYS A 240 1.39 7.02 28.02
N ASP A 241 2.07 6.49 29.05
CA ASP A 241 2.51 7.27 30.22
C ASP A 241 3.58 8.30 29.83
#